data_AF-A0A9Q0D2Q4-F1
#
_entry.id   AF-A0A9Q0D2Q4-F1
#
_cell.length_a   1.000
_cell.length_b   1.000
_cell.length_c   1.000
_cell.angle_alpha   90.00
_cell.angle_beta   90.00
_cell.angle_gamma   90.00
#
_symmetry.space_group_name_H-M   'P 1'
#
loop_
_entity.id
_entity.type
_entity.pdbx_description
1 polymer ?
#
loop_
_entity_poly.entity_id
_entity_poly.type
_entity_poly.pdbx_seq_one_letter_code
_entity_poly.pdbx_strand_id
1 'polypeptide(L)'
;MNNQPLIYSFVAKEKMVLAEQNWFSGNTRTVAIQCLAKLPSNSNKFTYSCDGHTFNFLVEKGFVFLVVANKGLGWSAPFVFLGRVKEDFVQQYGSTIANEWPRLKEHMQYCINHPEEISKLTDLIEMKGIVMDNIEKVLDRGGTNI
;
A
#
# COMPACT_ATOMS: atom_id res chain seq x y z
N MET A 1 1.16 0.33 22.96
CA MET A 1 1.64 0.89 21.68
C MET A 1 0.72 0.35 20.59
N ASN A 2 0.10 1.21 19.79
CA ASN A 2 -0.76 0.79 18.69
C ASN A 2 0.09 0.06 17.63
N ASN A 3 0.24 -1.25 17.76
CA ASN A 3 0.94 -2.09 16.79
C ASN A 3 -0.02 -2.45 15.64
N GLN A 4 -0.53 -1.44 14.94
CA GLN A 4 -1.42 -1.68 13.80
C GLN A 4 -0.60 -2.30 12.66
N PRO A 5 -1.03 -3.43 12.09
CA PRO A 5 -0.25 -4.13 11.07
C PRO A 5 -0.24 -3.38 9.72
N LEU A 6 -1.23 -2.52 9.47
CA LEU A 6 -1.31 -1.58 8.35
C LEU A 6 -1.33 -0.16 8.91
N ILE A 7 -0.40 0.70 8.49
CA ILE A 7 -0.18 2.01 9.13
C ILE A 7 -0.47 3.21 8.23
N TYR A 8 -0.34 3.04 6.91
CA TYR A 8 -0.62 4.07 5.91
C TYR A 8 -1.04 3.41 4.59
N SER A 9 -1.96 4.04 3.87
CA SER A 9 -2.42 3.56 2.57
C SER A 9 -2.88 4.71 1.69
N PHE A 10 -2.71 4.58 0.38
CA PHE A 10 -3.30 5.51 -0.58
C PHE A 10 -3.75 4.83 -1.87
N VAL A 11 -4.61 5.53 -2.59
CA VAL A 11 -4.91 5.29 -4.01
C VAL A 11 -4.51 6.54 -4.80
N ALA A 12 -3.73 6.35 -5.86
CA ALA A 12 -3.28 7.41 -6.74
C ALA A 12 -3.60 7.09 -8.21
N LYS A 13 -3.76 8.13 -9.02
CA LYS A 13 -3.73 8.02 -10.48
C LYS A 13 -2.44 8.66 -10.95
N GLU A 14 -1.62 7.87 -11.63
CA GLU A 14 -0.24 8.21 -11.96
C GLU A 14 0.54 8.64 -10.68
N LYS A 15 0.75 9.94 -10.48
CA LYS A 15 1.45 10.51 -9.32
C LYS A 15 0.54 11.33 -8.40
N MET A 16 -0.74 11.46 -8.74
CA MET A 16 -1.72 12.24 -7.98
C MET A 16 -2.48 11.33 -7.02
N VAL A 17 -2.30 11.55 -5.71
CA VAL A 17 -3.09 10.87 -4.68
C VAL A 17 -4.54 11.34 -4.73
N LEU A 18 -5.45 10.36 -4.82
CA LEU A 18 -6.90 10.57 -4.90
C LEU A 18 -7.59 10.32 -3.55
N ALA A 19 -7.07 9.37 -2.77
CA ALA A 19 -7.53 9.08 -1.43
C ALA A 19 -6.37 8.53 -0.61
N GLU A 20 -6.30 8.89 0.67
CA GLU A 20 -5.31 8.33 1.59
C GLU A 20 -5.89 8.13 2.98
N GLN A 21 -5.28 7.21 3.72
CA GLN A 21 -5.56 6.96 5.12
C GLN A 21 -4.23 6.86 5.86
N ASN A 22 -4.10 7.67 6.91
CA ASN A 22 -2.91 7.70 7.73
C ASN A 22 -3.29 7.50 9.20
N TRP A 23 -2.82 6.40 9.79
CA TRP A 23 -3.00 6.13 11.21
C TRP A 23 -1.72 6.30 12.02
N PHE A 24 -0.63 6.73 11.37
CA PHE A 24 0.68 6.87 11.97
C PHE A 24 1.22 8.30 11.87
N SER A 25 1.86 8.76 12.94
CA SER A 25 2.55 10.07 12.99
C SER A 25 4.03 9.86 12.64
N GLY A 26 4.45 10.26 11.44
CA GLY A 26 5.83 10.09 10.97
C GLY A 26 6.00 10.52 9.52
N ASN A 27 7.18 10.27 8.95
CA ASN A 27 7.48 10.61 7.55
C ASN A 27 6.97 9.56 6.55
N THR A 28 6.20 8.56 7.00
CA THR A 28 5.65 7.47 6.19
C THR A 28 4.96 7.95 4.93
N ARG A 29 4.10 8.99 5.05
CA ARG A 29 3.43 9.61 3.91
C ARG A 29 4.44 10.19 2.91
N THR A 30 5.36 11.02 3.38
CA THR A 30 6.38 11.66 2.54
C THR A 30 7.21 10.63 1.78
N VAL A 31 7.68 9.61 2.49
CA VAL A 31 8.46 8.50 1.92
C VAL A 31 7.64 7.73 0.88
N ALA A 32 6.37 7.43 1.17
CA ALA A 32 5.49 6.75 0.22
C ALA A 32 5.28 7.55 -1.08
N ILE A 33 5.14 8.88 -0.99
CA ILE A 33 5.04 9.76 -2.17
C ILE A 33 6.35 9.80 -2.96
N GLN A 34 7.50 9.78 -2.30
CA GLN A 34 8.81 9.70 -2.98
C GLN A 34 8.96 8.38 -3.74
N CYS A 35 8.52 7.26 -3.12
CA CYS A 35 8.45 5.97 -3.79
C CYS A 35 7.52 5.97 -5.00
N LEU A 36 6.33 6.56 -4.88
CA LEU A 36 5.39 6.72 -6.00
C LEU A 36 6.06 7.44 -7.20
N ALA A 37 6.85 8.48 -6.94
CA ALA A 37 7.48 9.26 -7.99
C ALA A 37 8.57 8.50 -8.77
N LYS A 38 9.15 7.45 -8.17
CA LYS A 38 10.29 6.66 -8.67
C LYS A 38 9.93 5.20 -8.99
N LEU A 39 8.63 4.85 -9.01
CA LEU A 39 8.20 3.50 -9.40
C LEU A 39 8.71 3.15 -10.81
N PRO A 40 9.32 1.98 -11.01
CA PRO A 40 9.78 1.57 -12.33
C PRO A 40 8.61 1.06 -13.17
N SER A 41 8.71 1.19 -14.49
CA SER A 41 7.62 0.88 -15.42
C SER A 41 7.53 -0.60 -15.85
N ASN A 42 8.42 -1.45 -15.33
CA ASN A 42 8.62 -2.82 -15.82
C ASN A 42 7.89 -3.91 -15.02
N SER A 43 7.23 -3.56 -13.92
CA SER A 43 6.39 -4.47 -13.14
C SER A 43 5.16 -3.73 -12.63
N ASN A 44 4.17 -4.49 -12.18
CA ASN A 44 2.95 -3.99 -11.58
C ASN A 44 2.91 -4.22 -10.06
N LYS A 45 3.88 -4.93 -9.48
CA LYS A 45 3.94 -5.16 -8.04
C LYS A 45 5.34 -4.87 -7.50
N PHE A 46 5.42 -4.01 -6.49
CA PHE A 46 6.68 -3.60 -5.88
C PHE A 46 6.60 -3.62 -4.36
N THR A 47 7.71 -3.98 -3.72
CA THR A 47 7.87 -3.83 -2.28
C THR A 47 9.19 -3.15 -1.98
N TYR A 48 9.13 -1.99 -1.32
CA TYR A 48 10.31 -1.39 -0.68
C TYR A 48 10.31 -1.73 0.80
N SER A 49 11.45 -2.18 1.32
CA SER A 49 11.62 -2.44 2.76
C SER A 49 12.37 -1.30 3.44
N CYS A 50 11.96 -0.96 4.67
CA CYS A 50 12.55 0.09 5.50
C CYS A 50 12.28 -0.18 6.97
N ASP A 51 13.29 -0.28 7.83
CA ASP A 51 13.18 -0.24 9.30
C ASP A 51 11.96 -0.99 9.88
N GLY A 52 11.82 -2.28 9.53
CA GLY A 52 10.72 -3.12 10.04
C GLY A 52 9.36 -2.91 9.37
N HIS A 53 9.29 -2.05 8.36
CA HIS A 53 8.12 -1.78 7.54
C HIS A 53 8.35 -2.16 6.07
N THR A 54 7.24 -2.37 5.37
CA THR A 54 7.21 -2.62 3.92
C THR A 54 6.24 -1.65 3.26
N PHE A 55 6.68 -1.03 2.17
CA PHE A 55 5.89 -0.19 1.28
C PHE A 55 5.53 -1.03 0.05
N ASN A 56 4.28 -1.45 -0.03
CA ASN A 56 3.81 -2.40 -1.03
C ASN A 56 2.95 -1.66 -2.05
N PHE A 57 3.26 -1.81 -3.33
CA PHE A 57 2.61 -1.14 -4.45
C PHE A 57 1.99 -2.15 -5.39
N LEU A 58 0.78 -1.85 -5.84
CA LEU A 58 0.10 -2.51 -6.95
C LEU A 58 -0.26 -1.45 -8.00
N VAL A 59 0.20 -1.62 -9.23
CA VAL A 59 -0.02 -0.70 -10.35
C VAL A 59 -0.92 -1.38 -11.37
N GLU A 60 -2.06 -0.78 -11.69
CA GLU A 60 -2.96 -1.33 -12.71
C GLU A 60 -3.73 -0.22 -13.43
N LYS A 61 -3.70 -0.24 -14.78
CA LYS A 61 -4.46 0.68 -15.64
C LYS A 61 -4.26 2.17 -15.29
N GLY A 62 -3.04 2.56 -14.93
CA GLY A 62 -2.70 3.94 -14.55
C GLY A 62 -3.02 4.32 -13.09
N PHE A 63 -3.59 3.40 -12.31
CA PHE A 63 -3.75 3.55 -10.87
C PHE A 63 -2.59 2.92 -10.12
N VAL A 64 -2.27 3.49 -8.98
CA VAL A 64 -1.31 2.99 -8.02
C VAL A 64 -1.99 2.85 -6.66
N PHE A 65 -1.93 1.66 -6.11
CA PHE A 65 -2.43 1.33 -4.78
C PHE A 65 -1.23 1.05 -3.89
N LEU A 66 -1.14 1.74 -2.75
CA LEU A 66 -0.07 1.54 -1.77
C LEU A 66 -0.66 1.09 -0.44
N VAL A 67 0.02 0.14 0.22
CA VAL A 67 -0.08 -0.02 1.66
C VAL A 67 1.29 -0.12 2.33
N VAL A 68 1.45 0.58 3.45
CA VAL A 68 2.58 0.45 4.36
C VAL A 68 2.17 -0.47 5.49
N ALA A 69 2.91 -1.57 5.64
CA ALA A 69 2.63 -2.61 6.61
C ALA A 69 3.84 -2.90 7.48
N ASN A 70 3.59 -3.42 8.68
CA ASN A 70 4.64 -4.01 9.50
C ASN A 70 5.18 -5.28 8.80
N LYS A 71 6.49 -5.44 8.74
CA LYS A 71 7.15 -6.60 8.10
C LYS A 71 6.70 -7.95 8.71
N GLY A 72 6.30 -7.96 9.99
CA GLY A 72 5.78 -9.15 10.67
C GLY A 72 4.43 -9.63 10.16
N LEU A 73 3.66 -8.81 9.43
CA LEU A 73 2.39 -9.22 8.81
C LEU A 73 2.60 -10.23 7.66
N GLY A 74 3.83 -10.36 7.17
CA GLY A 74 4.14 -11.13 5.97
C GLY A 74 3.87 -10.32 4.70
N TRP A 75 4.39 -10.82 3.58
CA TRP A 75 4.40 -10.10 2.31
C TRP A 75 3.10 -10.28 1.52
N SER A 76 2.41 -11.43 1.64
CA SER A 76 1.16 -11.71 0.92
C SER A 76 -0.02 -10.86 1.38
N ALA A 77 -0.15 -10.64 2.69
CA ALA A 77 -1.32 -9.97 3.27
C ALA A 77 -1.50 -8.52 2.76
N PRO A 78 -0.43 -7.70 2.65
CA PRO A 78 -0.47 -6.42 1.95
C PRO A 78 -1.07 -6.52 0.54
N PHE A 79 -0.71 -7.53 -0.25
CA PHE A 79 -1.23 -7.68 -1.62
C PHE A 79 -2.68 -8.17 -1.67
N VAL A 80 -3.14 -8.96 -0.68
CA VAL A 80 -4.57 -9.28 -0.52
C VAL A 80 -5.36 -8.00 -0.26
N PHE A 81 -4.89 -7.15 0.65
CA PHE A 81 -5.49 -5.84 0.91
C PHE A 81 -5.55 -4.99 -0.36
N LEU A 82 -4.43 -4.85 -1.07
CA LEU A 82 -4.36 -4.05 -2.31
C LEU A 82 -5.30 -4.57 -3.40
N GLY A 83 -5.44 -5.89 -3.53
CA GLY A 83 -6.39 -6.50 -4.46
C GLY A 83 -7.83 -6.09 -4.17
N ARG A 84 -8.25 -6.16 -2.90
CA ARG A 84 -9.61 -5.78 -2.46
C ARG A 84 -9.88 -4.29 -2.67
N VAL A 85 -8.93 -3.44 -2.29
CA VAL A 85 -8.99 -1.99 -2.50
C VAL A 85 -9.12 -1.67 -3.98
N LYS A 86 -8.31 -2.31 -4.83
CA LYS A 86 -8.36 -2.13 -6.28
C LYS A 86 -9.72 -2.50 -6.86
N GLU A 87 -10.21 -3.70 -6.56
CA GLU A 87 -11.49 -4.20 -7.10
C GLU A 87 -12.64 -3.24 -6.78
N ASP A 88 -12.72 -2.79 -5.53
CA ASP A 88 -13.77 -1.90 -5.08
C ASP A 88 -13.61 -0.47 -5.63
N PHE A 89 -12.36 0.05 -5.68
CA PHE A 89 -12.08 1.37 -6.21
C PHE A 89 -12.39 1.44 -7.72
N VAL A 90 -11.99 0.43 -8.50
CA VAL A 90 -12.23 0.39 -9.95
C VAL A 90 -13.73 0.32 -10.27
N GLN A 91 -14.53 -0.35 -9.45
CA GLN A 91 -15.99 -0.38 -9.61
C GLN A 91 -16.65 0.99 -9.39
N GLN A 92 -16.05 1.84 -8.55
CA GLN A 92 -16.57 3.17 -8.21
C GLN A 92 -15.88 4.29 -9.00
N TYR A 93 -14.77 3.99 -9.69
CA TYR A 93 -14.02 5.00 -10.42
C TYR A 93 -14.79 5.52 -11.62
N GLY A 94 -15.15 6.80 -11.58
CA GLY A 94 -15.97 7.49 -12.59
C GLY A 94 -17.34 7.94 -12.07
N SER A 95 -17.82 7.37 -10.96
CA SER A 95 -18.96 7.88 -10.20
C SER A 95 -18.43 8.66 -8.99
N THR A 96 -18.64 9.98 -8.97
CA THR A 96 -18.31 10.95 -7.91
C THR A 96 -17.40 10.44 -6.79
N ILE A 97 -16.14 10.13 -7.12
CA ILE A 97 -15.14 9.85 -6.08
C ILE A 97 -14.80 11.18 -5.44
N ALA A 98 -15.34 11.41 -4.24
CA ALA A 98 -14.95 12.53 -3.40
C ALA A 98 -13.48 12.36 -2.96
N ASN A 99 -12.81 13.46 -2.61
CA ASN A 99 -11.41 13.52 -2.16
C ASN A 99 -11.09 12.70 -0.89
N GLU A 100 -12.03 11.93 -0.37
CA GLU A 100 -11.89 11.09 0.79
C GLU A 100 -12.75 9.85 0.52
N TRP A 101 -12.18 8.83 -0.11
CA TRP A 101 -12.89 7.56 -0.32
C TRP A 101 -12.93 6.80 1.02
N PRO A 102 -14.04 6.85 1.80
CA PRO A 102 -14.03 6.40 3.19
C PRO A 102 -13.81 4.89 3.29
N ARG A 103 -14.15 4.17 2.20
CA ARG A 103 -13.93 2.74 2.06
C ARG A 103 -12.47 2.33 2.20
N LEU A 104 -11.51 3.20 1.87
CA LEU A 104 -10.10 2.87 2.10
C LEU A 104 -9.82 2.58 3.57
N LYS A 105 -10.44 3.37 4.47
CA LYS A 105 -10.36 3.19 5.91
C LYS A 105 -11.02 1.88 6.34
N GLU A 106 -12.19 1.58 5.78
CA GLU A 106 -12.95 0.36 6.05
C GLU A 106 -12.17 -0.89 5.63
N HIS A 107 -11.53 -0.88 4.45
CA HIS A 107 -10.67 -1.98 3.99
C HIS A 107 -9.48 -2.20 4.92
N MET A 108 -8.85 -1.12 5.41
CA MET A 108 -7.73 -1.24 6.35
C MET A 108 -8.21 -1.84 7.68
N GLN A 109 -9.36 -1.40 8.19
CA GLN A 109 -9.95 -1.92 9.43
C GLN A 109 -10.40 -3.38 9.29
N TYR A 110 -10.96 -3.75 8.14
CA TYR A 110 -11.34 -5.14 7.85
C TYR A 110 -10.12 -6.06 7.92
N CYS A 111 -9.01 -5.69 7.26
CA CYS A 111 -7.80 -6.53 7.30
C CYS A 111 -7.25 -6.72 8.70
N ILE A 112 -7.39 -5.72 9.58
CA ILE A 112 -6.97 -5.80 10.98
C ILE A 112 -7.91 -6.68 11.81
N ASN A 113 -9.22 -6.54 11.60
CA ASN A 113 -10.23 -7.22 12.41
C ASN A 113 -10.46 -8.68 11.98
N HIS A 114 -10.06 -9.06 10.76
CA HIS A 114 -10.29 -10.39 10.18
C HIS A 114 -9.00 -11.12 9.74
N PRO A 115 -7.99 -11.28 10.61
CA PRO A 115 -6.69 -11.83 10.22
C PRO A 115 -6.77 -13.28 9.71
N GLU A 116 -7.67 -14.10 10.26
CA GLU A 116 -7.92 -15.49 9.83
C GLU A 116 -8.39 -15.59 8.38
N GLU A 117 -9.27 -14.68 7.96
CA GLU A 117 -9.77 -14.62 6.58
C GLU A 117 -8.70 -14.13 5.63
N ILE A 118 -7.94 -13.10 6.03
CA ILE A 118 -6.82 -12.61 5.24
C ILE A 118 -5.80 -13.72 5.06
N SER A 119 -5.45 -14.47 6.11
CA SER A 119 -4.54 -15.61 6.05
C SER A 119 -4.97 -16.65 5.00
N LYS A 120 -6.24 -17.06 4.99
CA LYS A 120 -6.75 -17.99 3.97
C LYS A 120 -6.64 -17.45 2.54
N LEU A 121 -6.83 -16.15 2.35
CA LEU A 121 -6.69 -15.51 1.04
C LEU A 121 -5.21 -15.37 0.62
N THR A 122 -4.28 -15.30 1.57
CA THR A 122 -2.85 -15.20 1.25
C THR A 122 -2.32 -16.44 0.54
N ASP A 123 -2.86 -17.63 0.83
CA ASP A 123 -2.48 -18.89 0.17
C ASP A 123 -2.80 -18.89 -1.33
N LEU A 124 -3.71 -18.02 -1.77
CA LEU A 124 -4.13 -17.91 -3.17
C LEU A 124 -3.33 -16.86 -3.97
N ILE A 125 -2.47 -16.08 -3.31
CA ILE A 125 -1.70 -15.03 -3.98
C ILE A 125 -0.46 -15.62 -4.64
N GLU A 126 -0.41 -15.53 -5.98
CA GLU A 126 0.81 -15.81 -6.71
C GLU A 126 1.88 -14.74 -6.44
N MET A 127 3.02 -15.20 -5.92
CA MET A 127 4.15 -14.37 -5.50
C MET A 127 5.05 -13.95 -6.68
N LYS A 128 4.83 -14.51 -7.87
CA LYS A 128 5.69 -14.28 -9.03
C LYS A 128 5.55 -12.83 -9.53
N GLY A 129 6.68 -12.23 -9.90
CA GLY A 129 6.74 -10.89 -10.52
C GLY A 129 6.79 -9.72 -9.54
N ILE A 130 6.80 -9.94 -8.23
CA ILE A 130 7.03 -8.88 -7.25
C ILE A 130 8.50 -8.50 -7.24
N VAL A 131 8.78 -7.23 -7.50
CA VAL A 131 10.12 -6.67 -7.39
C VAL A 131 10.32 -6.16 -5.97
N MET A 132 11.37 -6.63 -5.29
CA MET A 132 11.69 -6.23 -3.92
C MET A 132 12.98 -5.44 -3.89
N ASP A 133 12.97 -4.31 -3.21
CA ASP A 133 14.14 -3.43 -3.07
C ASP A 133 14.20 -2.75 -1.68
N ASN A 134 15.32 -2.10 -1.38
CA ASN A 134 15.45 -1.23 -0.22
C ASN A 134 15.01 0.19 -0.60
N ILE A 135 14.29 0.85 0.31
CA ILE A 135 13.84 2.23 0.14
C ILE A 135 15.00 3.23 0.00
N GLU A 136 16.19 2.93 0.51
CA GLU A 136 17.38 3.79 0.40
C GLU A 136 17.76 4.11 -1.06
N LYS A 137 17.43 3.24 -2.01
CA LYS A 137 17.65 3.49 -3.46
C LYS A 137 16.78 4.61 -4.01
N VAL A 138 15.72 4.94 -3.29
CA VAL A 138 14.63 5.81 -3.71
C VAL A 138 14.64 7.14 -2.94
N LEU A 139 15.28 7.20 -1.78
CA LEU A 139 15.33 8.39 -0.93
C LEU A 139 16.50 9.30 -1.29
N ASP A 140 16.23 10.59 -1.47
CA ASP A 140 17.27 11.60 -1.71
C ASP A 140 17.78 12.16 -0.37
N ARG A 141 18.96 11.72 0.09
CA ARG A 141 19.82 12.23 1.20
C ARG A 141 19.19 12.73 2.53
N GLY A 142 17.88 12.68 2.72
CA GLY A 142 17.17 12.90 3.98
C GLY A 142 16.64 11.55 4.47
N GLY A 143 17.17 11.07 5.60
CA GLY A 143 16.92 9.72 6.10
C GLY A 143 15.44 9.38 6.41
N THR A 144 15.22 8.11 6.75
CA THR A 144 13.93 7.55 7.13
C THR A 144 13.65 7.80 8.61
N ASN A 145 12.49 8.39 8.93
CA ASN A 145 11.95 8.38 10.28
C ASN A 145 10.51 7.87 10.18
N ILE A 146 10.39 6.55 10.14
CA ILE A 146 9.18 5.78 9.82
C ILE A 146 8.82 4.92 11.02
#